data_AF-U2Q464-F1
#
_entry.id   AF-U2Q464-F1
#
_cell.length_a   1.000
_cell.length_b   1.000
_cell.length_c   1.000
_cell.angle_alpha   90.00
_cell.angle_beta   90.00
_cell.angle_gamma   90.00
#
_symmetry.space_group_name_H-M   'P 1'
#
loop_
_entity.id
_entity.type
_entity.pdbx_description
1 polymer ?
#
loop_
_entity_poly.entity_id
_entity_poly.type
_entity_poly.pdbx_seq_one_letter_code
_entity_poly.pdbx_strand_id
1 'polypeptide(L)'
;MEEKRPNFRDIKSFEEFNRYYWYREELSQICKSLGLEYRCTKQELNYIIEQYFKGNRVEKSLRKVNKNRVKVLTLNTPLLECGFSFNQNFETIFQL
;
A
#
# COMPACT_ATOMS: atom_id res chain seq x y z
N MET A 1 6.44 26.86 14.70
CA MET A 1 4.97 26.69 14.63
C MET A 1 4.78 25.27 14.11
N GLU A 2 4.17 24.37 14.88
CA GLU A 2 3.85 23.03 14.38
C GLU A 2 2.82 23.21 13.28
N GLU A 3 3.24 22.96 12.03
CA GLU A 3 2.32 22.86 10.91
C GLU A 3 1.40 21.67 11.19
N LYS A 4 0.24 21.96 11.79
CA LYS A 4 -0.76 20.97 12.12
C LYS A 4 -1.25 20.35 10.82
N ARG A 5 -0.85 19.11 10.60
CA ARG A 5 -1.34 18.28 9.51
C ARG A 5 -2.88 18.32 9.49
N PRO A 6 -3.50 18.61 8.33
CA PRO A 6 -4.95 18.68 8.24
C PRO A 6 -5.57 17.29 8.45
N ASN A 7 -6.77 17.25 9.00
CA ASN A 7 -7.53 16.02 9.06
C ASN A 7 -7.92 15.63 7.63
N PHE A 8 -7.94 14.33 7.31
CA PHE A 8 -8.41 13.86 6.01
C PHE A 8 -9.81 14.40 5.66
N ARG A 9 -10.67 14.59 6.66
CA ARG A 9 -12.03 15.13 6.47
C ARG A 9 -12.05 16.58 5.95
N ASP A 10 -10.98 17.33 6.18
CA ASP A 10 -10.88 18.73 5.75
C ASP A 10 -10.37 18.84 4.31
N ILE A 11 -9.79 17.75 3.77
CA ILE A 11 -9.17 17.70 2.45
C ILE A 11 -10.25 17.45 1.39
N LYS A 12 -10.34 18.36 0.42
CA LYS A 12 -11.38 18.30 -0.63
C LYS A 12 -10.87 17.83 -1.99
N SER A 13 -9.55 17.79 -2.18
CA SER A 13 -8.94 17.37 -3.44
C SER A 13 -7.76 16.42 -3.21
N PHE A 14 -7.49 15.58 -4.21
CA PHE A 14 -6.32 14.70 -4.18
C PHE A 14 -4.99 15.49 -4.21
N GLU A 15 -4.96 16.65 -4.86
CA GLU A 15 -3.76 17.49 -4.91
C GLU A 15 -3.38 17.99 -3.52
N GLU A 16 -4.36 18.46 -2.75
CA GLU A 16 -4.16 18.86 -1.35
C GLU A 16 -3.76 17.66 -0.48
N PHE A 17 -4.40 16.51 -0.70
CA PHE A 17 -4.03 15.26 -0.03
C PHE A 17 -2.55 14.88 -0.26
N ASN A 18 -2.07 15.01 -1.50
CA ASN A 18 -0.73 14.61 -1.93
C ASN A 18 0.39 15.57 -1.47
N ARG A 19 0.04 16.75 -0.93
CA ARG A 19 1.02 17.67 -0.32
C ARG A 19 1.58 17.15 0.99
N TYR A 20 0.89 16.20 1.62
CA TYR A 20 1.28 15.65 2.91
C TYR A 20 1.76 14.20 2.77
N TYR A 21 2.75 13.83 3.58
CA TYR A 21 3.19 12.46 3.67
C TYR A 21 2.26 11.65 4.57
N TRP A 22 1.69 10.56 4.02
CA TRP A 22 0.83 9.64 4.76
C TRP A 22 1.54 8.31 5.06
N TYR A 23 1.43 7.85 6.30
CA TYR A 23 1.79 6.50 6.70
C TYR A 23 0.73 5.51 6.23
N ARG A 24 1.14 4.26 6.00
CA ARG A 24 0.24 3.20 5.53
C ARG A 24 -0.98 3.01 6.44
N GLU A 25 -0.78 3.09 7.75
CA GLU A 25 -1.87 2.93 8.72
C GLU A 25 -2.90 4.04 8.62
N GLU A 26 -2.46 5.29 8.44
CA GLU A 26 -3.35 6.43 8.23
C GLU A 26 -4.16 6.24 6.94
N LEU A 27 -3.50 5.86 5.85
CA LEU A 27 -4.16 5.55 4.58
C LEU A 27 -5.20 4.42 4.74
N SER A 28 -4.86 3.39 5.50
CA SER A 28 -5.76 2.28 5.80
C SER A 28 -6.98 2.73 6.61
N GLN A 29 -6.81 3.59 7.61
CA GLN A 29 -7.93 4.15 8.38
C GLN A 29 -8.83 5.04 7.52
N ILE A 30 -8.24 5.85 6.63
CA ILE A 30 -8.99 6.65 5.66
C ILE A 30 -9.85 5.74 4.79
N CYS A 31 -9.25 4.77 4.11
CA CYS A 31 -10.00 3.82 3.27
C CYS A 31 -11.08 3.09 4.05
N LYS A 32 -10.79 2.67 5.30
CA LYS A 32 -11.76 2.00 6.18
C LYS A 32 -12.95 2.91 6.51
N SER A 33 -12.70 4.19 6.80
CA SER A 33 -13.75 5.18 7.09
C SER A 33 -14.63 5.49 5.88
N LEU A 34 -14.06 5.38 4.67
CA LEU A 34 -14.76 5.54 3.39
C LEU A 34 -15.47 4.25 2.93
N GLY A 35 -15.32 3.14 3.65
CA GLY A 35 -15.88 1.83 3.29
C GLY A 35 -15.12 1.11 2.15
N LEU A 36 -13.94 1.58 1.78
CA LEU A 36 -13.11 1.05 0.69
C LEU A 36 -12.22 -0.13 1.15
N GLU A 37 -11.49 -0.73 0.22
CA GLU A 37 -10.46 -1.73 0.54
C GLU A 37 -9.31 -1.07 1.30
N TYR A 38 -8.93 -1.68 2.42
CA TYR A 38 -7.99 -1.10 3.39
C TYR A 38 -6.88 -2.05 3.82
N ARG A 39 -6.93 -3.33 3.40
CA ARG A 39 -5.95 -4.38 3.76
C ARG A 39 -4.79 -4.50 2.76
N CYS A 40 -4.55 -3.43 2.01
CA CYS A 40 -3.65 -3.36 0.86
C CYS A 40 -2.23 -2.89 1.22
N THR A 41 -1.36 -2.87 0.20
CA THR A 41 -0.06 -2.18 0.27
C THR A 41 -0.24 -0.66 0.30
N LYS A 42 0.79 0.08 0.70
CA LYS A 42 0.75 1.57 0.73
C LYS A 42 0.40 2.15 -0.65
N GLN A 43 0.99 1.60 -1.71
CA GLN A 43 0.75 2.03 -3.09
C GLN A 43 -0.70 1.77 -3.52
N GLU A 44 -1.22 0.57 -3.23
CA GLU A 44 -2.62 0.21 -3.48
C GLU A 44 -3.58 1.16 -2.74
N LEU A 45 -3.32 1.47 -1.47
CA LEU A 45 -4.14 2.40 -0.69
C LEU A 45 -4.14 3.82 -1.29
N ASN A 46 -2.98 4.31 -1.74
CA ASN A 46 -2.87 5.63 -2.34
C ASN A 46 -3.66 5.72 -3.66
N TYR A 47 -3.55 4.67 -4.49
CA TYR A 47 -4.32 4.56 -5.72
C TYR A 47 -5.83 4.54 -5.46
N ILE A 48 -6.29 3.79 -4.45
CA ILE A 48 -7.71 3.76 -4.07
C ILE A 48 -8.22 5.15 -3.68
N ILE A 49 -7.43 5.91 -2.91
CA ILE A 49 -7.78 7.27 -2.51
C ILE A 49 -7.81 8.22 -3.72
N GLU A 50 -6.85 8.09 -4.64
CA GLU A 50 -6.85 8.84 -5.91
C GLU A 50 -8.12 8.56 -6.73
N GLN A 51 -8.50 7.28 -6.87
CA GLN A 51 -9.73 6.89 -7.56
C GLN A 51 -10.98 7.42 -6.88
N TYR A 52 -11.00 7.42 -5.53
CA TYR A 52 -12.10 7.99 -4.75
C TYR A 52 -12.31 9.47 -5.07
N PHE A 53 -11.24 10.28 -5.13
CA PHE A 53 -11.33 11.70 -5.51
C PHE A 53 -11.77 11.90 -6.98
N LYS A 54 -11.50 10.94 -7.87
CA LYS A 54 -11.98 10.94 -9.25
C LYS A 54 -13.45 10.48 -9.39
N GLY A 55 -14.09 10.08 -8.29
CA GLY A 55 -15.47 9.57 -8.28
C GLY A 55 -15.59 8.08 -8.61
N ASN A 56 -14.47 7.37 -8.78
CA ASN A 56 -14.45 5.93 -9.05
C ASN A 56 -14.47 5.15 -7.72
N ARG A 57 -15.40 4.20 -7.58
CA ARG A 57 -15.48 3.34 -6.39
C ARG A 57 -14.69 2.06 -6.59
N VAL A 58 -13.51 1.98 -5.96
CA VAL A 58 -12.74 0.74 -5.86
C VAL A 58 -13.30 -0.07 -4.69
N GLU A 59 -14.23 -0.97 -4.99
CA GLU A 59 -14.81 -1.86 -3.99
C GLU A 59 -13.79 -2.88 -3.47
N LYS A 60 -14.10 -3.46 -2.30
CA LYS A 60 -13.36 -4.58 -1.72
C LYS A 60 -13.39 -5.75 -2.69
N SER A 61 -12.29 -5.98 -3.40
CA SER A 61 -12.10 -7.27 -4.04
C SER A 61 -12.00 -8.31 -2.94
N LEU A 62 -12.93 -9.26 -2.92
CA LEU A 62 -12.81 -10.47 -2.11
C LEU A 62 -11.57 -11.21 -2.63
N ARG A 63 -10.37 -10.86 -2.16
CA ARG A 63 -9.12 -11.45 -2.63
C ARG A 63 -9.24 -12.96 -2.44
N LYS A 64 -9.38 -13.71 -3.53
CA LYS A 64 -9.09 -15.14 -3.54
C LYS A 64 -7.60 -15.25 -3.26
N VAL A 65 -7.24 -15.47 -2.00
CA VAL A 65 -5.87 -15.80 -1.63
C VAL A 65 -5.58 -17.18 -2.21
N ASN A 66 -5.09 -17.23 -3.44
CA ASN A 66 -4.47 -18.43 -3.96
C ASN A 66 -3.17 -18.62 -3.18
N LYS A 67 -3.25 -19.35 -2.07
CA LYS A 67 -2.07 -19.89 -1.37
C LYS A 67 -1.43 -20.90 -2.30
N ASN A 68 -0.60 -20.44 -3.24
CA ASN A 68 0.34 -21.32 -3.92
C ASN A 68 1.28 -21.86 -2.83
N ARG A 69 1.09 -23.12 -2.45
CA ARG A 69 1.97 -23.85 -1.54
C ARG A 69 3.32 -24.01 -2.26
N VAL A 70 4.23 -23.06 -2.09
CA VAL A 70 5.60 -23.18 -2.62
C VAL A 70 6.27 -24.34 -1.89
N LYS A 71 6.64 -25.40 -2.63
CA LYS A 71 7.13 -26.65 -2.03
C LYS A 71 8.64 -26.76 -1.88
N VAL A 72 9.44 -25.87 -2.48
CA VAL A 72 10.89 -25.74 -2.21
C VAL A 72 11.29 -24.31 -2.57
N LEU A 73 11.89 -23.55 -1.65
CA LEU A 73 12.42 -22.22 -1.92
C LEU A 73 13.89 -22.37 -2.35
N THR A 74 14.23 -21.98 -3.58
CA THR A 74 15.62 -21.81 -4.04
C THR A 74 15.92 -20.33 -4.21
N LEU A 75 17.21 -19.91 -4.17
CA LEU A 75 17.62 -18.50 -4.28
C LEU A 75 17.06 -17.80 -5.53
N ASN A 76 16.89 -18.54 -6.63
CA ASN A 76 16.36 -18.03 -7.89
C ASN A 76 14.83 -18.04 -7.98
N THR A 77 14.13 -18.49 -6.93
CA THR A 77 12.67 -18.51 -6.93
C THR A 77 12.15 -17.08 -6.76
N PRO A 78 11.34 -16.55 -7.69
CA PRO A 78 10.76 -15.23 -7.55
C PRO A 78 9.77 -15.22 -6.38
N LEU A 79 9.99 -14.33 -5.41
CA LEU A 79 9.15 -14.16 -4.23
C LEU A 79 7.92 -13.29 -4.51
N LEU A 80 8.04 -12.41 -5.51
CA LEU A 80 7.02 -11.46 -5.90
C LEU A 80 6.74 -11.61 -7.40
N GLU A 81 5.53 -11.29 -7.80
CA GLU A 81 5.06 -11.34 -9.20
C GLU A 81 5.88 -10.42 -10.13
N CYS A 82 6.59 -9.44 -9.56
CA CYS A 82 7.52 -8.55 -10.26
C CYS A 82 8.90 -9.20 -10.56
N GLY A 83 9.12 -10.48 -10.24
CA GLY A 83 10.36 -11.19 -10.54
C GLY A 83 11.50 -10.95 -9.52
N PHE A 84 11.17 -10.46 -8.32
CA PHE A 84 12.15 -10.28 -7.25
C PHE A 84 12.63 -11.64 -6.74
N SER A 85 13.94 -11.90 -6.83
CA SER A 85 14.62 -13.08 -6.27
C SER A 85 15.69 -12.65 -5.26
N PHE A 86 15.97 -13.50 -4.26
CA PHE A 86 17.06 -13.24 -3.32
C PHE A 86 18.40 -13.44 -4.04
N ASN A 87 19.19 -12.37 -4.16
CA ASN A 87 20.58 -12.46 -4.64
C ASN A 87 21.49 -12.93 -3.49
N GLN A 88 22.58 -13.62 -3.81
CA GLN A 88 23.59 -14.05 -2.83
C GLN A 88 24.21 -12.89 -2.03
N ASN A 89 24.05 -11.64 -2.50
CA ASN A 89 24.56 -10.42 -1.87
C ASN A 89 23.68 -9.83 -0.75
N PHE A 90 22.62 -10.50 -0.30
CA PHE A 90 21.82 -9.99 0.84
C PHE A 90 22.56 -10.07 2.20
N GLU A 91 23.69 -10.79 2.27
CA GLU A 91 24.55 -10.91 3.45
C GLU A 91 25.27 -9.60 3.84
N THR A 92 25.48 -8.66 2.92
CA THR A 92 26.16 -7.38 3.23
C THR A 92 25.27 -6.31 3.83
N ILE A 93 23.94 -6.46 3.78
CA ILE A 93 23.01 -5.45 4.31
C ILE A 93 22.94 -5.49 5.84
N PHE A 94 23.29 -6.62 6.46
CA PHE A 94 23.18 -6.83 7.92
C PHE A 94 24.51 -7.02 8.65
N GLN A 95 25.65 -6.89 7.98
CA GLN A 95 26.96 -6.86 8.63
C GLN A 95 27.26 -5.44 9.13
N LEU A 96 26.79 -5.16 10.35
CA LEU A 96 27.33 -4.10 11.23
C LEU A 96 28.48 -4.66 12.06
#